data_AF-C0D4L2-F1
#
_entry.id   AF-C0D4L2-F1
#
_cell.length_a   1.000
_cell.length_b   1.000
_cell.length_c   1.000
_cell.angle_alpha   90.00
_cell.angle_beta   90.00
_cell.angle_gamma   90.00
#
_symmetry.space_group_name_H-M   'P 1'
#
loop_
_entity.id
_entity.type
_entity.pdbx_description
1 polymer ?
#
loop_
_entity_poly.entity_id
_entity_poly.type
_entity_poly.pdbx_seq_one_letter_code
_entity_poly.pdbx_strand_id
1 'polypeptide(L)' 'MDYYVKLALYEEAGVRLYWLVDIERKTIVVYDLEHEAIPALYHFVDSVPVGIYWDFEIDFSSMDLV' A
#
# COMPACT_ATOMS: atom_id res chain seq x y z
N MET A 1 -10.29 8.46 -10.06
CA MET A 1 -9.67 7.13 -9.94
C MET A 1 -8.63 7.18 -8.84
N ASP A 2 -8.59 6.14 -8.02
CA ASP A 2 -7.87 6.16 -6.73
C ASP A 2 -6.34 6.19 -6.86
N TYR A 3 -5.80 5.79 -8.02
CA TYR A 3 -4.35 5.80 -8.31
C TYR A 3 -3.82 7.12 -8.88
N TYR A 4 -4.68 8.12 -9.11
CA TYR A 4 -4.24 9.40 -9.71
C TYR A 4 -4.75 10.60 -8.92
N VAL A 5 -6.08 10.77 -8.82
CA VAL A 5 -6.66 11.95 -8.16
C VAL A 5 -6.43 11.89 -6.65
N LYS A 6 -6.70 10.74 -6.02
CA LYS A 6 -6.50 10.58 -4.56
C LYS A 6 -5.03 10.55 -4.19
N LEU A 7 -4.19 9.92 -5.02
CA LEU A 7 -2.73 9.91 -4.83
C LEU A 7 -2.19 11.34 -4.70
N ALA A 8 -2.49 12.22 -5.66
CA ALA A 8 -2.05 13.62 -5.62
C ALA A 8 -2.58 14.36 -4.37
N LEU A 9 -3.87 14.17 -4.02
CA LEU A 9 -4.45 14.80 -2.83
C LEU A 9 -3.80 14.32 -1.53
N TYR A 10 -3.40 13.05 -1.45
CA TYR A 10 -2.74 12.48 -0.27
C TYR A 10 -1.29 12.94 -0.16
N GLU A 11 -0.59 13.05 -1.28
CA GLU A 11 0.74 13.65 -1.35
C GLU A 11 0.70 15.12 -0.91
N GLU A 12 -0.21 15.93 -1.44
CA GLU A 12 -0.41 17.34 -1.04
C GLU A 12 -0.76 17.48 0.45
N ALA A 13 -1.48 16.52 1.02
CA ALA A 13 -1.84 16.50 2.44
C ALA A 13 -0.71 15.98 3.36
N GLY A 14 0.43 15.56 2.82
CA GLY A 14 1.57 15.04 3.59
C GLY A 14 1.37 13.63 4.14
N VAL A 15 0.56 12.81 3.46
CA VAL A 15 0.44 11.38 3.79
C VAL A 15 1.77 10.69 3.48
N ARG A 16 2.29 9.90 4.41
CA ARG A 16 3.60 9.22 4.29
C ARG A 16 3.52 7.90 3.53
N LEU A 17 2.38 7.20 3.63
CA LEU A 17 2.13 5.92 2.96
C LEU A 17 0.71 5.84 2.45
N TYR A 18 0.56 5.31 1.24
CA TYR A 18 -0.75 5.07 0.65
C TYR A 18 -0.85 3.68 0.05
N TRP A 19 -1.88 2.94 0.47
CA TRP A 19 -2.10 1.55 0.09
C TRP A 19 -3.37 1.44 -0.74
N LEU A 20 -3.26 0.86 -1.94
CA LEU A 20 -4.37 0.50 -2.79
C LEU A 20 -4.56 -1.01 -2.74
N VAL A 21 -5.64 -1.45 -2.11
CA VAL A 21 -6.00 -2.88 -2.02
C VAL A 21 -7.11 -3.16 -3.04
N ASP A 22 -6.82 -4.03 -4.01
CA ASP A 22 -7.78 -4.52 -5.01
C ASP A 22 -8.13 -5.97 -4.68
N ILE A 23 -9.33 -6.17 -4.13
CA ILE A 23 -9.83 -7.49 -3.70
C ILE A 23 -10.14 -8.39 -4.90
N GLU A 24 -10.67 -7.84 -6.00
CA GLU A 24 -11.01 -8.62 -7.19
C GLU A 24 -9.75 -9.19 -7.84
N ARG A 25 -8.69 -8.40 -7.89
CA ARG A 25 -7.38 -8.80 -8.45
C ARG A 25 -6.48 -9.48 -7.42
N LYS A 26 -6.81 -9.44 -6.13
CA LYS A 26 -5.98 -9.90 -5.01
C LYS A 26 -4.57 -9.29 -5.03
N THR A 27 -4.52 -7.99 -5.30
CA THR A 27 -3.28 -7.22 -5.40
C THR A 27 -3.29 -6.03 -4.46
N ILE A 28 -2.11 -5.67 -3.98
CA ILE A 28 -1.88 -4.52 -3.11
C ILE A 28 -0.78 -3.68 -3.77
N VAL A 29 -1.06 -2.39 -3.97
CA VAL A 29 -0.05 -1.43 -4.44
C VAL A 29 0.27 -0.47 -3.29
N VAL A 30 1.54 -0.39 -2.92
CA VAL A 30 2.04 0.46 -1.84
C VAL A 30 2.83 1.62 -2.43
N TYR A 31 2.38 2.83 -2.16
CA TYR A 31 3.10 4.07 -2.45
C TYR A 31 3.80 4.54 -1.19
N ASP A 32 5.13 4.53 -1.22
CA ASP A 32 5.97 5.19 -0.22
C ASP A 32 6.17 6.65 -0.65
N LEU A 33 5.33 7.52 -0.09
CA LEU A 33 5.32 8.95 -0.36
C LEU A 33 6.37 9.69 0.49
N GLU A 34 6.89 9.06 1.55
CA GLU A 34 7.95 9.63 2.39
C GLU A 34 9.31 9.57 1.70
N HIS A 35 9.60 8.48 0.98
CA HIS A 35 10.87 8.26 0.29
C HIS A 35 10.82 8.46 -1.23
N GLU A 36 9.69 8.95 -1.78
CA GLU A 36 9.45 9.14 -3.22
C GLU A 36 9.83 7.90 -4.07
N ALA A 37 9.49 6.70 -3.59
CA ALA A 37 9.89 5.45 -4.21
C ALA A 37 8.93 4.98 -5.31
N ILE A 38 9.42 4.12 -6.22
CA ILE A 38 8.57 3.41 -7.17
C ILE A 38 7.56 2.56 -6.38
N PRO A 39 6.26 2.62 -6.69
CA PRO A 39 5.25 1.86 -5.95
C PRO A 39 5.53 0.36 -6.05
N ALA A 40 5.44 -0.31 -4.91
CA ALA A 40 5.63 -1.75 -4.80
C ALA A 40 4.30 -2.47 -5.02
N LEU A 41 4.35 -3.63 -5.69
CA LEU A 41 3.21 -4.50 -5.94
C LEU A 41 3.36 -5.79 -5.13
N TYR A 42 2.31 -6.14 -4.41
CA TYR A 42 2.19 -7.36 -3.62
C TYR A 42 0.88 -8.08 -3.91
N HIS A 43 0.79 -9.32 -3.43
CA HIS A 43 -0.37 -10.19 -3.50
C HIS A 43 -0.84 -10.58 -2.09
N PHE A 44 -2.05 -11.12 -1.99
CA PHE A 44 -2.65 -11.49 -0.70
C PHE A 44 -1.95 -12.68 -0.01
N VAL A 45 -0.94 -13.27 -0.62
CA VAL A 45 -0.12 -14.33 -0.01
C VAL A 45 1.17 -13.78 0.61
N ASP A 46 1.43 -12.49 0.45
CA ASP A 46 2.66 -11.84 0.89
C ASP A 46 2.48 -11.21 2.28
N SER A 47 3.59 -11.18 3.04
CA SER A 47 3.74 -10.27 4.17
C SER A 47 4.33 -8.96 3.65
N VAL A 48 3.62 -7.86 3.89
CA VAL A 48 3.97 -6.56 3.30
C VAL A 48 4.56 -5.65 4.39
N PRO A 49 5.84 -5.25 4.29
CA PRO A 49 6.44 -4.34 5.25
C PRO A 49 5.78 -2.97 5.13
N VAL A 50 5.50 -2.35 6.29
CA VAL A 50 4.82 -1.04 6.29
C VAL A 50 5.75 0.07 5.82
N GLY A 51 7.06 -0.02 6.05
CA GLY A 51 8.05 0.90 5.50
C GLY A 51 8.31 2.15 6.35
N ILE A 52 7.27 2.73 6.99
CA ILE A 52 7.45 3.89 7.90
C ILE A 52 7.66 3.53 9.37
N TYR A 53 7.41 2.27 9.72
CA TYR A 53 7.66 1.72 11.04
C TYR A 53 8.67 0.60 10.90
N TRP A 54 9.75 0.71 11.67
CA TRP A 54 10.75 -0.35 11.74
C TRP A 54 10.13 -1.62 12.32
N ASP A 55 10.41 -2.77 11.69
CA ASP A 55 9.98 -4.10 12.16
C ASP A 55 8.46 -4.27 12.27
N PHE A 56 7.72 -3.64 11.35
CA PHE A 56 6.27 -3.78 11.25
C PHE A 56 5.85 -4.19 9.84
N GLU A 57 5.19 -5.33 9.75
CA GLU A 57 4.66 -5.90 8.52
C GLU A 57 3.23 -6.41 8.72
N ILE A 58 2.47 -6.50 7.63
CA ILE A 58 1.11 -7.01 7.63
C ILE A 58 1.08 -8.28 6.77
N ASP A 59 0.75 -9.41 7.39
CA ASP A 59 0.56 -10.68 6.70
C ASP A 59 -0.86 -10.81 6.17
N PHE A 60 -1.01 -10.58 4.86
CA PHE A 60 -2.32 -10.67 4.19
C PHE A 60 -2.79 -12.12 4.00
N SER A 61 -1.89 -13.10 4.07
CA SER A 61 -2.25 -14.51 3.92
C SER A 61 -3.08 -15.02 5.10
N SER A 62 -2.97 -14.35 6.24
CA SER A 62 -3.70 -14.65 7.48
C SER A 62 -5.10 -14.02 7.55
N MET A 63 -5.46 -13.16 6.60
CA MET A 63 -6.69 -12.37 6.65
C MET A 63 -7.83 -13.03 5.86
N ASP A 64 -9.02 -13.13 6.46
CA ASP A 64 -10.25 -13.51 5.76
C ASP A 64 -10.74 -12.33 4.90
N LEU A 65 -10.19 -12.21 3.69
CA LEU A 65 -10.51 -11.13 2.73
C LEU A 65 -11.50 -11.55 1.63
N VAL A 66 -12.12 -12.73 1.76
CA VAL A 66 -13.24 -13.22 0.93
C VAL A 66 -14.15 -14.11 1.76
#